data_AF-T1BBX0-F1
#
_entry.id   AF-T1BBX0-F1
#
_cell.length_a   1.000
_cell.length_b   1.000
_cell.length_c   1.000
_cell.angle_alpha   90.00
_cell.angle_beta   90.00
_cell.angle_gamma   90.00
#
_symmetry.space_group_name_H-M   'P 1'
#
loop_
_entity.id
_entity.type
_entity.pdbx_description
1 polymer ?
#
loop_
_entity_poly.entity_id
_entity_poly.type
_entity_poly.pdbx_seq_one_letter_code
_entity_poly.pdbx_strand_id
1 'polypeptide(L)'
;MKNTLIVLLGAALAVVLGLYAYMWLGMYNMGADSPHWKSTVTMLTMMRERSIEKHAASIQVPANLDDPKLILKGAGQYAAMCTGCHLAPGITDSEIRPGLYPQPPNLAGCASIRARRSG
;
A
#
# COMPACT_ATOMS: atom_id res chain seq x y z
N MET A 1 -33.61 29.53 6.98
CA MET A 1 -32.29 29.27 6.37
C MET A 1 -31.13 29.38 7.37
N LYS A 2 -30.94 30.52 8.05
CA LYS A 2 -29.83 30.71 9.01
C LYS A 2 -29.76 29.68 10.14
N ASN A 3 -30.90 29.34 10.77
CA ASN A 3 -30.93 28.32 11.83
C ASN A 3 -30.62 26.92 11.29
N THR A 4 -31.12 26.59 10.09
CA THR A 4 -30.81 25.33 9.41
C THR A 4 -29.30 25.20 9.13
N LEU A 5 -28.65 26.28 8.69
CA LEU A 5 -27.20 26.29 8.46
C LEU A 5 -26.40 26.12 9.75
N ILE A 6 -26.82 26.77 10.84
CA ILE A 6 -26.17 26.62 12.16
C ILE A 6 -26.28 25.17 12.64
N VAL A 7 -27.44 24.54 12.48
CA VAL A 7 -27.65 23.13 12.84
C VAL A 7 -26.77 22.20 11.99
N LEU A 8 -26.70 22.42 10.68
CA LEU A 8 -25.86 21.60 9.78
C LEU A 8 -24.36 21.73 10.12
N LEU A 9 -23.88 22.95 10.38
CA LEU A 9 -22.49 23.18 10.76
C LEU A 9 -22.17 22.57 12.13
N GLY A 10 -23.07 22.72 13.10
CA GLY A 10 -22.93 22.09 14.42
C GLY A 10 -22.87 20.56 14.32
N ALA A 11 -23.73 19.96 13.50
CA ALA A 11 -23.72 18.51 13.25
C ALA A 11 -22.42 18.05 12.58
N ALA A 12 -21.95 18.76 11.55
CA ALA A 12 -20.69 18.45 10.88
C ALA A 12 -19.50 18.52 11.84
N LEU A 13 -19.43 19.57 12.67
CA LEU A 13 -18.38 19.71 13.68
C LEU A 13 -18.42 18.57 14.70
N ALA A 14 -19.61 18.18 15.18
CA ALA A 14 -19.77 17.07 16.11
C ALA A 14 -19.26 15.74 15.52
N VAL A 15 -19.53 15.48 14.23
CA VAL A 15 -18.99 14.30 13.52
C VAL A 15 -17.47 14.33 13.46
N VAL A 16 -16.87 15.46 13.09
CA VAL A 16 -15.41 15.61 13.01
C VAL A 16 -14.76 15.38 14.38
N LEU A 17 -15.28 16.01 15.43
CA LEU A 17 -14.79 15.83 16.79
C LEU A 17 -14.97 14.40 17.30
N GLY A 18 -16.08 13.75 16.96
CA GLY A 18 -16.34 12.36 17.30
C GLY A 18 -15.34 11.39 16.62
N LEU A 19 -15.06 11.59 15.33
CA LEU A 19 -14.04 10.83 14.62
C LEU A 19 -12.64 11.05 15.20
N TYR A 20 -12.31 12.31 15.51
CA TYR A 20 -11.03 12.63 16.17
C TYR A 20 -10.90 11.95 17.53
N ALA A 21 -11.93 12.01 18.38
CA ALA A 21 -11.93 11.33 19.67
C ALA A 21 -11.80 9.80 19.53
N TYR A 22 -12.50 9.20 18.56
CA TYR A 22 -12.41 7.77 18.25
C TYR A 22 -10.98 7.35 17.89
N MET A 23 -10.29 8.15 17.07
CA MET A 23 -8.88 7.93 16.72
C MET A 23 -7.95 8.16 17.92
N TRP A 24 -8.16 9.22 18.69
CA TRP A 24 -7.34 9.58 19.85
C TRP A 24 -7.39 8.51 20.95
N LEU A 25 -8.56 7.90 21.14
CA LEU A 25 -8.76 6.81 22.10
C LEU A 25 -8.21 5.46 21.62
N GLY A 26 -7.68 5.37 20.39
CA GLY A 26 -7.12 4.13 19.85
C GLY A 26 -8.16 3.03 19.61
N MET A 27 -9.44 3.40 19.45
CA MET A 27 -10.53 2.43 19.29
C MET A 27 -10.48 1.68 17.96
N TYR A 28 -9.70 2.16 16.99
CA TYR A 28 -9.48 1.51 15.70
C TYR A 28 -8.16 0.74 15.71
N ASN A 29 -8.19 -0.55 15.40
CA ASN A 29 -6.98 -1.34 15.26
C ASN A 29 -6.29 -1.04 13.91
N MET A 30 -5.08 -0.47 13.99
CA MET A 30 -4.21 -0.19 12.85
C MET A 30 -3.10 -1.24 12.66
N GLY A 31 -3.19 -2.39 13.34
CA GLY A 31 -2.20 -3.45 13.26
C GLY A 31 -2.01 -3.96 11.84
N ALA A 32 -0.75 -4.13 11.44
CA ALA A 32 -0.37 -4.62 10.12
C ALA A 32 -0.77 -6.08 9.87
N ASP A 33 -1.33 -6.78 10.86
CA ASP A 33 -1.85 -8.14 10.84
C ASP A 33 -3.38 -8.19 10.91
N SER A 34 -4.04 -7.03 11.07
CA SER A 34 -5.47 -6.94 11.34
C SER A 34 -6.28 -6.49 10.10
N PRO A 35 -7.32 -7.22 9.69
CA PRO A 35 -8.17 -6.80 8.58
C PRO A 35 -8.95 -5.51 8.85
N HIS A 36 -8.79 -4.53 7.96
CA HIS A 36 -9.57 -3.31 7.96
C HIS A 36 -10.96 -3.49 7.34
N TRP A 37 -11.88 -2.60 7.68
CA TRP A 37 -13.19 -2.51 7.02
C TRP A 37 -13.05 -2.24 5.52
N LYS A 38 -14.04 -2.72 4.74
CA LYS A 38 -14.06 -2.55 3.28
C LYS A 38 -13.91 -1.08 2.84
N SER A 39 -14.60 -0.16 3.52
CA SER A 39 -14.50 1.28 3.26
C SER A 39 -13.08 1.80 3.45
N THR A 40 -12.42 1.42 4.54
CA THR A 40 -11.02 1.77 4.82
C THR A 40 -10.10 1.23 3.74
N VAL A 41 -10.22 -0.06 3.38
CA VAL A 41 -9.40 -0.68 2.32
C VAL A 41 -9.56 0.06 0.99
N THR A 42 -10.79 0.38 0.59
CA THR A 42 -11.05 1.12 -0.65
C THR A 42 -10.44 2.52 -0.61
N MET A 43 -10.59 3.24 0.50
CA MET A 43 -10.02 4.57 0.67
C MET A 43 -8.48 4.54 0.61
N LEU A 44 -7.84 3.64 1.36
CA LEU A 44 -6.39 3.49 1.38
C LEU A 44 -5.84 3.08 0.00
N THR A 45 -6.53 2.18 -0.70
CA THR A 45 -6.14 1.75 -2.05
C THR A 45 -6.17 2.92 -3.03
N MET A 46 -7.26 3.71 -3.03
CA MET A 46 -7.39 4.89 -3.86
C MET A 46 -6.30 5.93 -3.56
N MET A 47 -6.05 6.22 -2.28
CA MET A 47 -5.00 7.17 -1.87
C MET A 47 -3.61 6.72 -2.35
N ARG A 48 -3.29 5.43 -2.17
CA ARG A 48 -2.03 4.82 -2.64
C ARG A 48 -1.88 4.96 -4.15
N GLU A 49 -2.91 4.60 -4.92
CA GLU A 49 -2.86 4.62 -6.38
C GLU A 49 -2.69 6.04 -6.93
N ARG A 50 -3.47 7.00 -6.42
CA ARG A 50 -3.37 8.42 -6.82
C ARG A 50 -2.03 9.03 -6.46
N SER A 51 -1.47 8.67 -5.30
CA SER A 51 -0.14 9.10 -4.90
C SER A 51 0.93 8.55 -5.83
N ILE A 52 0.91 7.23 -6.11
CA ILE A 52 1.86 6.59 -7.02
C ILE A 52 1.77 7.20 -8.42
N GLU A 53 0.57 7.35 -8.98
CA GLU A 53 0.35 7.96 -10.30
C GLU A 53 0.97 9.36 -10.39
N LYS A 54 0.69 10.21 -9.40
CA LYS A 54 1.20 11.59 -9.39
C LYS A 54 2.72 11.65 -9.24
N HIS A 55 3.30 10.85 -8.34
CA HIS A 55 4.72 10.93 -8.02
C HIS A 55 5.60 10.12 -8.97
N ALA A 56 5.06 9.11 -9.65
CA ALA A 56 5.79 8.34 -10.65
C ALA A 56 5.82 9.01 -12.03
N ALA A 57 4.96 10.00 -12.28
CA ALA A 57 4.81 10.64 -13.60
C ALA A 57 6.11 11.28 -14.15
N SER A 58 7.02 11.73 -13.27
CA SER A 58 8.30 12.33 -13.67
C SER A 58 9.46 11.33 -13.72
N ILE A 59 9.24 10.07 -13.34
CA ILE A 59 10.29 9.05 -13.32
C ILE A 59 10.56 8.58 -14.75
N GLN A 60 11.78 8.82 -15.22
CA GLN A 60 12.24 8.30 -16.51
C GLN A 60 12.70 6.85 -16.34
N VAL A 61 12.00 5.93 -16.99
CA VAL A 61 12.39 4.51 -17.03
C VAL A 61 13.52 4.33 -18.05
N PRO A 62 14.64 3.67 -17.70
CA PRO A 62 15.70 3.38 -18.66
C PRO A 62 15.16 2.61 -19.87
N ALA A 63 15.55 3.02 -21.08
CA ALA A 63 15.06 2.41 -22.32
C ALA A 63 15.54 0.95 -22.51
N ASN A 64 16.66 0.58 -21.89
CA ASN A 64 17.26 -0.75 -22.03
C ASN A 64 17.26 -1.49 -20.68
N LEU A 65 16.12 -2.09 -20.33
CA LEU A 65 15.98 -2.90 -19.11
C LEU A 65 16.67 -4.27 -19.21
N ASP A 66 17.02 -4.70 -20.42
CA ASP A 66 17.68 -5.98 -20.68
C ASP A 66 19.21 -5.89 -20.58
N ASP A 67 19.76 -4.71 -20.25
CA ASP A 67 21.20 -4.55 -19.99
C ASP A 67 21.62 -5.41 -18.79
N PRO A 68 22.55 -6.37 -18.96
CA PRO A 68 23.03 -7.23 -17.87
C PRO A 68 23.54 -6.45 -16.64
N LYS A 69 24.13 -5.27 -16.83
CA LYS A 69 24.59 -4.44 -15.71
C LYS A 69 23.43 -3.85 -14.93
N LEU A 70 22.36 -3.45 -15.62
CA LEU A 70 21.16 -2.91 -14.99
C LEU A 70 20.39 -3.99 -14.23
N ILE A 71 20.28 -5.19 -14.82
CA ILE A 71 19.69 -6.37 -14.17
C ILE A 71 20.46 -6.71 -12.90
N LEU A 72 21.80 -6.78 -12.97
CA LEU A 72 22.63 -7.10 -11.80
C LEU A 72 22.45 -6.07 -10.68
N LYS A 73 22.43 -4.77 -11.02
CA LYS A 73 22.17 -3.70 -10.07
C LYS A 73 20.78 -3.82 -9.44
N GLY A 74 19.75 -4.02 -10.25
CA GLY A 74 18.37 -4.18 -9.79
C GLY A 74 18.20 -5.42 -8.89
N ALA A 75 18.84 -6.54 -9.23
CA ALA A 75 18.85 -7.74 -8.42
C ALA A 75 19.48 -7.50 -7.03
N GLY A 76 20.60 -6.76 -6.98
CA GLY A 76 21.22 -6.37 -5.71
C GLY A 76 20.31 -5.49 -4.85
N GLN A 77 19.61 -4.52 -5.46
CA GLN A 77 18.64 -3.66 -4.74
C GLN A 77 17.43 -4.46 -4.24
N TYR A 78 16.91 -5.38 -5.07
CA TYR A 78 15.82 -6.28 -4.68
C TYR A 78 16.24 -7.18 -3.51
N ALA A 79 17.45 -7.76 -3.58
CA ALA A 79 18.02 -8.56 -2.51
C ALA A 79 18.08 -7.79 -1.19
N ALA A 80 18.52 -6.53 -1.23
CA ALA A 80 18.69 -5.70 -0.04
C ALA A 80 17.36 -5.19 0.57
N MET A 81 16.33 -4.92 -0.25
CA MET A 81 15.14 -4.19 0.21
C MET A 81 13.82 -4.98 0.16
N CYS A 82 13.73 -5.99 -0.70
CA CYS A 82 12.44 -6.61 -1.03
C CYS A 82 12.32 -8.06 -0.57
N THR A 83 13.43 -8.81 -0.53
CA THR A 83 13.42 -10.25 -0.24
C THR A 83 12.91 -10.59 1.16
N GLY A 84 13.09 -9.68 2.12
CA GLY A 84 12.57 -9.85 3.48
C GLY A 84 11.06 -10.10 3.51
N CYS A 85 10.28 -9.46 2.63
CA CYS A 85 8.83 -9.65 2.57
C CYS A 85 8.37 -10.46 1.34
N HIS A 86 9.00 -10.21 0.18
CA HIS A 86 8.56 -10.76 -1.11
C HIS A 86 9.29 -12.03 -1.56
N LEU A 87 10.21 -12.54 -0.73
CA LEU A 87 11.06 -13.72 -0.92
C LEU A 87 12.07 -13.59 -2.08
N ALA A 88 12.90 -14.60 -2.27
CA ALA A 88 13.84 -14.72 -3.38
C ALA A 88 13.71 -16.11 -4.03
N PRO A 89 14.25 -16.34 -5.24
CA PRO A 89 14.24 -17.67 -5.84
C PRO A 89 14.87 -18.71 -4.90
N GLY A 90 14.17 -19.82 -4.67
CA GLY A 90 14.60 -20.87 -3.72
C GLY A 90 14.29 -20.57 -2.25
N ILE A 91 13.80 -19.37 -1.91
CA ILE A 91 13.33 -19.02 -0.56
C ILE A 91 11.82 -19.13 -0.53
N THR A 92 11.29 -19.99 0.34
CA THR A 92 9.84 -20.24 0.44
C THR A 92 9.17 -19.49 1.57
N ASP A 93 9.94 -18.97 2.54
CA ASP A 93 9.37 -18.26 3.69
C ASP A 93 10.33 -17.21 4.27
N SER A 94 9.77 -16.30 5.08
CA SER A 94 10.52 -15.32 5.87
C SER A 94 9.78 -14.99 7.16
N GLU A 95 10.51 -14.71 8.24
CA GLU A 95 9.94 -14.46 9.58
C GLU A 95 8.86 -13.37 9.60
N ILE A 96 8.97 -12.35 8.75
CA ILE A 96 8.04 -11.20 8.72
C ILE A 96 6.79 -11.46 7.87
N ARG A 97 6.86 -12.32 6.85
CA ARG A 97 5.82 -12.46 5.83
C ARG A 97 4.48 -12.98 6.38
N PRO A 98 4.42 -13.96 7.30
CA PRO A 98 3.16 -14.46 7.87
C PRO A 98 2.40 -13.41 8.70
N GLY A 99 3.11 -12.45 9.31
CA GLY A 99 2.51 -11.44 10.18
C GLY A 99 1.99 -10.20 9.44
N LEU A 100 2.05 -10.17 8.11
CA LEU A 100 1.64 -9.01 7.32
C LEU A 100 0.29 -9.24 6.64
N TYR A 101 -0.57 -8.23 6.73
CA TYR A 101 -1.88 -8.11 6.12
C TYR A 101 -1.95 -6.83 5.24
N PRO A 102 -2.36 -6.95 3.97
CA PRO A 102 -2.51 -8.20 3.24
C PRO A 102 -1.14 -8.90 3.08
N GLN A 103 -1.17 -10.22 3.00
CA GLN A 103 0.07 -11.00 2.89
C GLN A 103 0.86 -10.60 1.64
N PRO A 104 2.16 -10.26 1.76
CA PRO A 104 2.98 -9.87 0.62
C PRO A 104 3.02 -10.98 -0.44
N PRO A 105 2.77 -10.66 -1.72
CA PRO A 105 2.88 -11.65 -2.79
C PRO A 105 4.32 -12.15 -2.95
N ASN A 106 4.48 -13.39 -3.41
CA ASN A 106 5.79 -13.90 -3.80
C ASN A 106 6.18 -13.32 -5.17
N LEU A 107 7.22 -12.48 -5.19
CA LEU A 107 7.72 -11.85 -6.43
C LEU A 107 8.85 -12.65 -7.09
N ALA A 108 9.38 -13.68 -6.44
CA ALA A 108 10.37 -14.58 -7.00
C ALA A 108 9.76 -15.64 -7.95
N GLY A 109 8.43 -15.81 -7.95
CA GLY A 109 7.74 -16.76 -8.81
C GLY A 109 7.36 -16.21 -10.19
N CYS A 110 7.51 -17.03 -11.24
CA CYS A 110 7.19 -16.69 -12.64
C CYS A 110 5.70 -16.32 -12.88
N ALA A 111 4.78 -16.81 -12.04
CA ALA A 111 3.35 -16.55 -12.15
C ALA A 111 2.98 -15.07 -11.91
N SER A 112 3.75 -14.34 -11.08
CA SER A 112 3.46 -12.93 -10.75
C SER A 112 3.92 -11.94 -11.83
N ILE A 113 4.89 -12.34 -12.66
CA ILE A 113 5.48 -11.52 -13.72
C ILE A 113 4.63 -11.58 -15.01
N ARG A 114 4.02 -12.74 -15.33
CA ARG A 114 3.23 -12.91 -16.56
C ARG A 114 1.89 -12.17 -16.53
N ALA A 115 1.23 -12.05 -15.38
CA ALA A 115 -0.10 -11.45 -15.24
C ALA A 115 -0.15 -9.94 -15.53
N ARG A 116 0.97 -9.22 -15.39
CA ARG A 116 1.05 -7.76 -15.62
C ARG A 116 1.44 -7.38 -17.06
N ARG A 117 1.85 -8.35 -17.88
CA ARG A 117 2.23 -8.15 -19.29
C ARG A 117 1.07 -8.39 -20.26
N SER A 118 -0.07 -8.86 -19.73
CA SER A 118 -1.28 -9.23 -20.46
C SER A 118 -2.47 -8.30 -20.19
N GLY A 119 -2.23 -7.13 -19.58
CA GLY A 119 -3.24 -6.10 -19.31
C GLY A 119 -2.75 -4.73 -19.73
#